data_AF-A0A970DZZ8-F1
#
_entry.id   AF-A0A970DZZ8-F1
#
_cell.length_a   1.000
_cell.length_b   1.000
_cell.length_c   1.000
_cell.angle_alpha   90.00
_cell.angle_beta   90.00
_cell.angle_gamma   90.00
#
_symmetry.space_group_name_H-M   'P 1'
#
loop_
_entity.id
_entity.type
_entity.pdbx_description
1 polymer ?
#
loop_
_entity_poly.entity_id
_entity_poly.type
_entity_poly.pdbx_seq_one_letter_code
_entity_poly.pdbx_strand_id
1 'polypeptide(L)'
;MNYRASYLNLTKEEFAERIKAARKHLAECALCPRECRVDRTEEKGYCQAGVELKVSSFGPHFGEERELVGRTGSGTIFFAHCNLRCVFCQNYQLS
;
A
#
# COMPACT_ATOMS: atom_id res chain seq x y z
N MET A 1 -22.04 -11.80 13.98
CA MET A 1 -21.84 -10.42 13.50
C MET A 1 -21.73 -10.46 11.99
N ASN A 2 -22.70 -9.91 11.24
CA ASN A 2 -22.60 -9.81 9.77
C ASN A 2 -21.86 -8.51 9.42
N TYR A 3 -20.53 -8.53 9.59
CA TYR A 3 -19.68 -7.44 9.12
C TYR A 3 -19.55 -7.55 7.61
N ARG A 4 -19.96 -6.50 6.88
CA ARG A 4 -19.74 -6.36 5.44
C ARG A 4 -18.75 -5.23 5.25
N ALA A 5 -17.63 -5.53 4.58
CA ALA A 5 -16.62 -4.53 4.28
C ALA A 5 -17.23 -3.38 3.47
N SER A 6 -16.85 -2.13 3.78
CA SER A 6 -17.48 -0.92 3.24
C SER A 6 -17.44 -0.85 1.71
N TYR A 7 -16.37 -1.35 1.08
CA TYR A 7 -16.25 -1.37 -0.39
C TYR A 7 -17.30 -2.27 -1.06
N LEU A 8 -17.84 -3.27 -0.35
CA LEU A 8 -18.92 -4.12 -0.87
C LEU A 8 -20.28 -3.42 -0.84
N ASN A 9 -20.38 -2.25 -0.23
CA ASN A 9 -21.62 -1.45 -0.19
C ASN A 9 -21.69 -0.44 -1.33
N LEU A 10 -20.64 -0.33 -2.14
CA LEU A 10 -20.58 0.59 -3.28
C LEU A 10 -21.34 0.01 -4.47
N THR A 11 -21.98 0.89 -5.26
CA THR A 11 -22.46 0.50 -6.59
C THR A 11 -21.27 0.27 -7.53
N LYS A 12 -21.51 -0.41 -8.65
CA LYS A 12 -20.45 -0.63 -9.65
C LYS A 12 -19.95 0.70 -10.22
N GLU A 13 -20.86 1.65 -10.40
CA GLU A 13 -20.60 2.98 -10.94
C GLU A 13 -19.74 3.79 -9.96
N GLU A 14 -20.09 3.78 -8.67
CA GLU A 14 -19.31 4.47 -7.65
C GLU A 14 -17.91 3.86 -7.50
N PHE A 15 -17.82 2.52 -7.55
CA PHE A 15 -16.53 1.83 -7.50
C PHE A 15 -15.64 2.19 -8.69
N ALA A 16 -16.21 2.25 -9.90
CA ALA A 16 -15.49 2.64 -11.11
C ALA A 16 -14.99 4.10 -11.05
N GLU A 17 -15.81 5.03 -10.57
CA GLU A 17 -15.41 6.44 -10.42
C GLU A 17 -14.29 6.61 -9.39
N ARG A 18 -14.32 5.85 -8.27
CA ARG A 18 -13.23 5.84 -7.28
C ARG A 18 -11.92 5.31 -7.89
N ILE A 19 -11.98 4.26 -8.69
CA ILE A 19 -10.79 3.74 -9.41
C ILE A 19 -10.24 4.80 -10.36
N LYS A 20 -11.11 5.45 -11.13
CA LYS A 20 -10.72 6.52 -12.05
C LYS A 20 -10.06 7.68 -11.32
N ALA A 21 -10.62 8.10 -10.18
CA ALA A 21 -10.04 9.13 -9.33
C ALA A 21 -8.67 8.72 -8.79
N ALA A 22 -8.53 7.49 -8.28
CA ALA A 22 -7.27 6.97 -7.77
C ALA A 22 -6.17 6.95 -8.84
N ARG A 23 -6.50 6.52 -10.08
CA ARG A 23 -5.56 6.49 -11.20
C ARG A 23 -5.02 7.86 -11.60
N LYS A 24 -5.75 8.95 -11.37
CA LYS A 24 -5.25 10.31 -11.66
C LYS A 24 -4.00 10.66 -10.86
N HIS A 25 -3.82 10.08 -9.68
CA HIS A 25 -2.62 10.29 -8.88
C HIS A 25 -1.35 9.67 -9.49
N LEU A 26 -1.46 8.81 -10.51
CA LEU A 26 -0.29 8.28 -11.19
C LEU A 26 0.41 9.37 -12.01
N ALA A 27 -0.35 10.22 -12.71
CA ALA A 27 0.20 11.24 -13.60
C ALA A 27 0.88 12.42 -12.87
N GLU A 28 0.42 12.75 -11.66
CA GLU A 28 1.07 13.75 -10.79
C GLU A 28 1.01 13.25 -9.34
N CYS A 29 2.01 12.46 -8.95
CA CYS A 29 1.97 11.75 -7.67
C CYS A 29 2.28 12.65 -6.46
N ALA A 30 1.24 12.93 -5.66
CA ALA A 30 1.31 13.66 -4.38
C ALA A 30 0.81 12.83 -3.17
N LEU A 31 0.82 11.50 -3.28
CA LEU A 31 0.26 10.59 -2.25
C LEU A 31 1.09 10.49 -0.96
N CYS A 32 2.27 11.10 -0.91
CA CYS A 32 3.10 11.13 0.29
C CYS A 32 3.68 12.54 0.50
N PRO A 33 4.16 12.87 1.72
CA PRO A 33 4.66 14.21 2.06
C PRO A 33 5.86 14.69 1.24
N ARG A 34 6.45 13.85 0.38
CA ARG A 34 7.53 14.26 -0.53
C ARG A 34 7.01 15.00 -1.76
N GLU A 35 5.73 14.83 -2.12
CA GLU A 35 5.09 15.47 -3.26
C GLU A 35 5.97 15.50 -4.52
N CYS A 36 6.52 14.35 -4.92
CA CYS A 36 7.47 14.30 -6.04
C CYS A 36 6.85 14.65 -7.39
N ARG A 37 5.51 14.58 -7.52
CA ARG A 37 4.74 14.98 -8.72
C ARG A 37 5.10 14.30 -10.04
N VAL A 38 5.97 13.29 -10.00
CA VAL A 38 6.31 12.47 -11.17
C VAL A 38 5.08 11.77 -11.74
N ASP A 39 5.12 11.54 -13.05
CA ASP A 39 4.23 10.60 -13.72
C ASP A 39 4.76 9.17 -13.53
N ARG A 40 4.01 8.36 -12.80
CA ARG A 40 4.34 6.97 -12.47
C ARG A 40 4.23 6.02 -13.65
N THR A 41 3.58 6.41 -14.75
CA THR A 41 3.56 5.58 -15.97
C THR A 41 4.87 5.68 -16.75
N GLU A 42 5.60 6.78 -16.58
CA GLU A 42 6.85 7.05 -17.28
C GLU A 42 8.08 6.81 -16.39
N GLU A 43 8.04 7.25 -15.13
CA GLU A 43 9.20 7.22 -14.24
C GLU A 43 8.89 6.90 -12.78
N LYS A 44 9.96 6.63 -12.03
CA LYS A 44 9.90 6.34 -10.59
C LYS A 44 10.37 7.54 -9.78
N GLY A 45 9.54 8.00 -8.86
CA GLY A 45 9.90 9.05 -7.90
C GLY A 45 10.78 8.54 -6.75
N TYR A 46 10.93 9.37 -5.72
CA TYR A 46 11.82 9.09 -4.58
C TYR A 46 11.59 7.72 -3.90
N CYS A 47 10.33 7.31 -3.73
CA CYS A 47 9.97 6.02 -3.13
C CYS A 47 10.19 4.80 -4.04
N GLN A 48 10.51 4.99 -5.33
CA GLN A 48 10.73 3.93 -6.32
C GLN A 48 9.51 3.05 -6.68
N ALA A 49 8.35 3.30 -6.08
CA ALA A 49 7.09 2.66 -6.48
C ALA A 49 6.67 3.08 -7.92
N GLY A 50 6.18 2.12 -8.70
CA GLY A 50 5.62 2.33 -10.05
C GLY A 50 4.10 2.22 -10.07
N VAL A 51 3.54 1.93 -11.25
CA VAL A 51 2.09 1.68 -11.44
C VAL A 51 1.65 0.36 -10.78
N GLU A 52 2.46 -0.68 -10.95
CA GLU A 52 2.17 -2.01 -10.42
C GLU A 52 2.56 -2.10 -8.95
N LEU A 53 1.65 -2.69 -8.16
CA LEU A 53 1.91 -3.00 -6.77
C LEU A 53 2.87 -4.19 -6.67
N LYS A 54 3.88 -4.06 -5.80
CA LYS A 54 4.86 -5.12 -5.57
C LYS A 54 4.71 -5.68 -4.16
N VAL A 55 4.39 -6.97 -4.07
CA VAL A 55 4.43 -7.74 -2.82
C VAL A 55 5.84 -8.27 -2.61
N SER A 56 6.43 -7.97 -1.46
CA SER A 56 7.77 -8.45 -1.09
C SER A 56 7.71 -9.81 -0.41
N SER A 57 6.73 -10.02 0.48
CA SER A 57 6.49 -11.29 1.17
C SER A 57 5.09 -11.32 1.77
N PHE A 58 4.61 -12.51 2.12
CA PHE A 58 3.35 -12.70 2.85
C PHE A 58 3.45 -13.96 3.72
N GLY A 59 2.72 -13.99 4.83
CA GLY A 59 2.72 -15.13 5.74
C GLY A 59 2.21 -14.82 7.15
N PRO A 60 2.25 -15.81 8.05
CA PRO A 60 1.93 -15.59 9.46
C PRO A 60 3.01 -14.71 10.10
N HIS A 61 2.61 -13.62 10.71
CA HIS A 61 3.48 -12.69 11.41
C HIS A 61 3.22 -12.75 12.91
N PHE A 62 4.28 -12.91 13.69
CA PHE A 62 4.22 -13.04 15.15
C PHE A 62 4.86 -11.82 15.85
N GLY A 63 5.18 -10.76 15.11
CA GLY A 63 5.80 -9.54 15.63
C GLY A 63 4.82 -8.50 16.15
N GLU A 64 3.52 -8.63 15.84
CA GLU A 64 2.46 -7.74 16.35
C GLU A 64 2.15 -8.00 17.84
N GLU A 65 1.35 -7.13 18.45
CA GLU A 65 0.85 -7.32 19.81
C GLU A 65 0.04 -8.62 19.96
N ARG A 66 -0.01 -9.13 21.20
CA ARG A 66 -0.63 -10.43 21.54
C ARG A 66 -2.09 -10.54 21.08
N GLU A 67 -2.80 -9.43 21.14
CA GLU A 67 -4.20 -9.29 20.74
C GLU A 67 -4.40 -9.43 19.22
N LEU A 68 -3.36 -9.17 18.42
CA LEU A 68 -3.39 -9.21 16.96
C LEU A 68 -2.86 -10.53 16.38
N VAL A 69 -1.85 -11.15 17.01
CA VAL A 69 -1.25 -12.41 16.53
C VAL A 69 -2.11 -13.63 16.80
N GLY A 70 -2.97 -13.60 17.81
CA GLY A 70 -3.79 -14.75 18.20
C GLY A 70 -2.95 -16.01 18.45
N ARG A 71 -3.38 -17.17 17.93
CA ARG A 71 -2.67 -18.45 18.11
C ARG A 71 -1.78 -18.84 16.93
N THR A 72 -2.01 -18.26 15.75
CA THR A 72 -1.42 -18.70 14.47
C THR A 72 -0.68 -17.60 13.74
N GLY A 73 -0.45 -16.46 14.39
CA GLY A 73 0.10 -15.26 13.78
C GLY A 73 -0.97 -14.45 13.06
N SER A 74 -0.69 -13.16 12.87
CA SER A 74 -1.49 -12.29 12.02
C SER A 74 -1.18 -12.58 10.55
N GLY A 75 -2.19 -12.61 9.69
CA GLY A 75 -1.99 -12.72 8.25
C GLY A 75 -1.42 -11.41 7.72
N THR A 76 -0.13 -11.38 7.37
CA THR A 76 0.54 -10.16 6.95
C THR A 76 1.00 -10.24 5.51
N ILE A 77 0.83 -9.12 4.79
CA ILE A 77 1.34 -8.91 3.43
C ILE A 77 2.27 -7.70 3.49
N PHE A 78 3.56 -7.92 3.21
CA PHE A 78 4.55 -6.85 3.13
C PHE A 78 4.66 -6.37 1.69
N PHE A 79 4.32 -5.10 1.47
CA PHE A 79 4.55 -4.44 0.19
C PHE A 79 5.99 -3.92 0.11
N ALA A 80 6.51 -3.84 -1.11
CA ALA A 80 7.79 -3.19 -1.37
C ALA A 80 7.62 -1.67 -1.48
N HIS A 81 8.74 -0.95 -1.40
CA HIS A 81 8.87 0.50 -1.55
C HIS A 81 8.49 1.32 -0.31
N CYS A 82 9.35 2.28 0.07
CA CYS A 82 9.09 3.22 1.14
C CYS A 82 9.46 4.67 0.75
N ASN A 83 8.62 5.64 1.13
CA ASN A 83 8.86 7.08 0.88
C ASN A 83 9.75 7.77 1.94
N LEU A 84 10.11 7.06 3.02
CA LEU A 84 10.90 7.64 4.13
C LEU A 84 12.41 7.47 3.94
N ARG A 85 12.86 6.26 3.53
CA ARG A 85 14.29 5.87 3.42
C ARG A 85 15.10 6.13 4.69
N CYS A 86 14.65 5.61 5.82
CA CYS A 86 15.30 5.82 7.12
C CYS A 86 16.69 5.15 7.16
N VAL A 87 17.69 5.84 7.72
CA VAL A 87 19.05 5.28 7.96
C VAL A 87 19.03 4.07 8.90
N PHE A 88 18.07 4.02 9.83
CA PHE A 88 17.88 2.95 10.80
C PHE A 88 16.73 1.99 10.41
N CYS A 89 16.38 1.91 9.11
CA CYS A 89 15.23 1.12 8.67
C CYS A 89 15.43 -0.39 8.92
N GLN A 90 14.61 -0.97 9.78
CA GLN A 90 14.58 -2.42 10.01
C GLN A 90 14.13 -3.20 8.77
N ASN A 91 13.31 -2.58 7.92
CA ASN A 91 12.74 -3.16 6.70
C ASN A 91 13.46 -2.68 5.43
N TYR A 92 14.73 -2.24 5.53
CA TYR A 92 15.50 -1.68 4.40
C TYR A 92 15.51 -2.61 3.18
N GLN A 93 15.62 -3.93 3.39
CA GLN A 93 15.67 -4.92 2.32
C GLN A 93 14.40 -4.99 1.46
N LEU A 94 13.26 -4.53 2.00
CA LEU A 94 11.96 -4.53 1.32
C LEU A 94 11.59 -3.13 0.81
N SER A 95 12.31 -2.08 1.24
CA SER A 95 11.96 -0.65 1.07
C SER A 95 12.50 -0.01 -0.21
#